data_AF-A0A9D1YZG1-F1
#
_entry.id   AF-A0A9D1YZG1-F1
#
_cell.length_a   1.000
_cell.length_b   1.000
_cell.length_c   1.000
_cell.angle_alpha   90.00
_cell.angle_beta   90.00
_cell.angle_gamma   90.00
#
_symmetry.space_group_name_H-M   'P 1'
#
loop_
_entity.id
_entity.type
_entity.pdbx_description
1 polymer ?
#
loop_
_entity_poly.entity_id
_entity_poly.type
_entity_poly.pdbx_seq_one_letter_code
_entity_poly.pdbx_strand_id
1 'polypeptide(L)' 'MKPNGSPIQHYYPILEGEELWIAYGIWNTDKNPLVISEIQTSYGCIVADEGKRIIPPGHDERLTFRYDSSKN' A
#
# COMPACT_ATOMS: atom_id res chain seq x y z
N MET A 1 -19.28 -18.10 -4.93
CA MET A 1 -19.82 -16.74 -5.15
C MET A 1 -20.19 -16.15 -3.80
N LYS A 2 -19.42 -15.17 -3.32
CA LYS A 2 -19.75 -14.31 -2.16
C LYS A 2 -19.77 -12.86 -2.66
N PRO A 3 -20.72 -12.03 -2.23
CA PRO A 3 -21.02 -10.74 -2.84
C PRO A 3 -20.15 -9.62 -2.25
N ASN A 4 -19.86 -8.62 -3.09
CA ASN A 4 -19.50 -7.23 -2.75
C ASN A 4 -18.25 -6.99 -1.87
N GLY A 5 -17.11 -6.82 -2.53
CA GLY A 5 -16.23 -5.64 -2.40
C GLY A 5 -15.67 -5.21 -1.03
N SER A 6 -15.72 -6.04 0.01
CA SER A 6 -15.12 -5.70 1.31
C SER A 6 -13.65 -6.13 1.34
N PRO A 7 -12.71 -5.25 1.74
CA PRO A 7 -11.30 -5.61 1.82
C PRO A 7 -11.07 -6.67 2.91
N ILE A 8 -10.17 -7.62 2.63
CA ILE A 8 -9.73 -8.61 3.60
C ILE A 8 -8.79 -7.90 4.58
N GLN A 9 -9.13 -7.90 5.87
CA GLN A 9 -8.34 -7.26 6.92
C GLN A 9 -7.51 -8.30 7.67
N HIS A 10 -6.22 -8.02 7.83
CA HIS A 10 -5.30 -8.85 8.61
C HIS A 10 -4.85 -8.05 9.85
N TYR A 11 -5.00 -8.64 11.03
CA TYR A 11 -4.53 -8.07 12.29
C TYR A 11 -3.36 -8.91 12.81
N TYR A 12 -2.19 -8.30 12.91
CA TYR A 12 -1.03 -8.87 13.57
C TYR A 12 -0.78 -8.07 14.84
N PRO A 13 -0.68 -8.71 16.01
CA PRO A 13 -0.30 -8.00 17.23
C PRO A 13 1.10 -7.43 17.04
N ILE A 14 1.25 -6.15 17.33
CA ILE A 14 2.53 -5.44 17.38
C ILE A 14 2.66 -4.79 18.75
N LEU A 15 3.88 -4.65 19.25
CA LEU A 15 4.10 -3.93 20.51
C LEU A 15 4.01 -2.42 20.27
N GLU A 16 3.61 -1.69 21.30
CA GLU A 16 3.62 -0.23 21.29
C GLU A 16 5.06 0.27 21.06
N GLY A 17 5.22 1.22 20.15
CA GLY A 17 6.53 1.76 19.75
C GLY A 17 7.23 0.99 18.63
N GLU A 18 6.71 -0.17 18.20
CA GLU A 18 7.25 -0.87 17.04
C GLU A 18 6.75 -0.29 15.71
N GLU A 19 7.61 -0.39 14.70
CA GLU A 19 7.27 -0.07 13.32
C GLU A 19 6.92 -1.34 12.55
N LEU A 20 5.80 -1.29 11.82
CA LEU A 20 5.41 -2.35 10.89
C LEU A 20 5.58 -1.89 9.45
N TRP A 21 6.33 -2.66 8.67
CA TRP A 21 6.46 -2.46 7.24
C TRP A 21 5.49 -3.36 6.49
N ILE A 22 4.59 -2.75 5.73
CA ILE A 22 3.57 -3.42 4.92
C ILE A 22 3.92 -3.18 3.45
N ALA A 23 3.75 -4.21 2.62
CA ALA A 23 3.99 -4.06 1.20
C ALA A 23 2.92 -4.75 0.35
N TYR A 24 2.47 -4.05 -0.69
CA TYR A 24 1.51 -4.54 -1.66
C TYR A 24 2.15 -4.61 -3.04
N GLY A 25 2.02 -5.75 -3.69
CA GLY A 25 2.37 -5.88 -5.11
C GLY A 25 1.27 -5.29 -5.97
N ILE A 26 1.64 -4.46 -6.93
CA ILE A 26 0.73 -3.93 -7.94
C ILE A 26 1.22 -4.39 -9.31
N TRP A 27 0.31 -4.91 -10.12
CA TRP A 27 0.62 -5.39 -11.47
C TRP A 27 -0.16 -4.57 -12.49
N ASN A 28 0.52 -4.05 -13.51
CA ASN A 28 -0.15 -3.36 -14.62
C ASN A 28 -0.65 -4.37 -15.65
N THR A 29 -1.94 -4.66 -15.63
CA THR A 29 -2.61 -5.57 -16.58
C THR A 29 -2.97 -4.92 -17.91
N ASP A 30 -2.85 -3.59 -18.01
CA ASP A 30 -3.23 -2.84 -19.20
C ASP A 30 -2.11 -2.78 -20.24
N LYS A 31 -2.45 -2.26 -21.42
CA LYS A 31 -1.50 -2.03 -22.53
C LYS A 31 -0.80 -0.66 -22.47
N ASN A 32 -1.21 0.20 -21.55
CA ASN A 32 -0.64 1.54 -21.36
C ASN A 32 0.12 1.62 -20.02
N PRO A 33 1.07 2.55 -19.87
CA PRO A 33 1.73 2.76 -18.58
C PRO A 33 0.73 3.17 -17.49
N LEU A 34 0.81 2.54 -16.32
CA LEU A 34 0.10 2.94 -15.12
C LEU A 34 0.93 4.00 -14.40
N VAL A 35 0.35 5.17 -14.15
CA VAL A 35 1.01 6.26 -13.44
C VAL A 35 0.38 6.40 -12.06
N ILE A 36 1.19 6.24 -11.01
CA ILE A 36 0.82 6.58 -9.64
C ILE A 36 1.41 7.97 -9.38
N SER A 37 0.55 8.99 -9.37
CA SER A 37 0.97 10.38 -9.17
C SER A 37 1.26 10.70 -7.72
N GLU A 38 0.47 10.14 -6.81
CA GLU A 38 0.54 10.36 -5.37
C GLU A 38 -0.10 9.19 -4.61
N ILE A 39 0.25 9.05 -3.34
CA ILE A 39 -0.38 8.14 -2.40
C ILE A 39 -0.75 8.95 -1.16
N GLN A 40 -2.04 9.00 -0.83
CA GLN A 40 -2.54 9.73 0.33
C GLN A 40 -3.01 8.74 1.40
N THR A 41 -2.48 8.88 2.62
CA THR A 41 -2.89 8.06 3.76
C THR A 41 -3.96 8.79 4.58
N SER A 42 -4.93 8.05 5.12
CA SER A 42 -6.02 8.63 5.92
C SER A 42 -5.59 9.01 7.35
N TYR A 43 -4.53 8.38 7.85
CA TYR A 43 -4.00 8.59 9.21
C TYR A 43 -2.50 8.85 9.15
N GLY A 44 -2.03 9.84 9.93
CA GLY A 44 -0.61 10.22 9.99
C GLY A 44 0.31 9.18 10.62
N CYS A 45 -0.24 8.12 11.23
CA CYS A 45 0.52 6.97 11.71
C CYS A 45 0.98 6.04 10.58
N ILE A 46 0.47 6.22 9.35
CA ILE A 46 0.90 5.47 8.16
C ILE A 46 1.63 6.40 7.21
N VAL A 47 2.87 6.05 6.89
CA VAL A 47 3.72 6.76 5.92
C VAL A 47 3.91 5.86 4.70
N ALA A 48 3.60 6.38 3.51
CA ALA A 48 3.88 5.71 2.24
C ALA A 48 5.18 6.26 1.64
N ASP A 49 5.84 5.49 0.77
CA ASP A 49 6.95 6.01 -0.01
C ASP A 49 6.47 7.12 -0.96
N GLU A 50 7.17 8.25 -0.94
CA GLU A 50 6.79 9.47 -1.64
C GLU A 50 7.49 9.53 -2.99
N GLY A 51 6.71 9.51 -4.08
CA GLY A 51 7.26 9.68 -5.42
C GLY A 51 6.30 9.29 -6.52
N LYS A 52 6.39 10.00 -7.65
CA LYS A 52 5.69 9.62 -8.87
C LYS A 52 6.26 8.30 -9.39
N ARG A 53 5.41 7.31 -9.62
CA ARG A 53 5.79 6.01 -10.18
C ARG A 53 5.13 5.80 -11.53
N ILE A 54 5.86 5.17 -12.45
CA ILE A 54 5.37 4.77 -13.77
C ILE A 54 5.65 3.28 -13.92
N ILE A 55 4.59 2.48 -14.03
CA ILE A 55 4.65 1.03 -14.15
C ILE A 55 4.33 0.67 -15.62
N PRO A 56 5.31 0.18 -16.40
CA PRO A 56 5.07 -0.19 -17.79
C PRO A 56 4.04 -1.32 -17.94
N PRO A 57 3.44 -1.49 -19.14
CA PRO A 57 2.53 -2.60 -19.43
C PRO A 57 3.14 -3.97 -19.12
N GLY A 58 2.43 -4.80 -18.36
CA GLY A 58 2.89 -6.16 -18.01
C GLY A 58 4.00 -6.24 -16.98
N HIS A 59 4.34 -5.13 -16.32
CA HIS A 59 5.28 -5.10 -15.20
C HIS A 59 4.56 -4.92 -13.87
N ASP A 60 5.22 -5.36 -12.80
CA ASP A 60 4.81 -5.14 -11.42
C ASP A 60 5.76 -4.22 -10.66
N GLU A 61 5.22 -3.63 -9.60
CA GLU A 61 5.96 -2.82 -8.63
C GLU A 61 5.49 -3.15 -7.22
N ARG A 62 6.31 -2.79 -6.23
CA ARG A 62 5.97 -2.96 -4.81
C ARG A 62 5.76 -1.62 -4.13
N LEU A 63 4.57 -1.41 -3.61
CA LEU A 63 4.23 -0.25 -2.78
C LEU A 63 4.51 -0.60 -1.33
N THR A 64 5.33 0.19 -0.66
CA THR A 64 5.74 -0.03 0.75
C THR A 64 5.20 1.07 1.63
N PHE A 65 4.70 0.66 2.79
CA PHE A 65 4.10 1.52 3.80
C PHE A 65 4.74 1.19 5.15
N ARG A 66 4.95 2.22 5.97
CA ARG A 66 5.39 2.10 7.34
C ARG A 66 4.28 2.55 8.26
N TYR A 67 3.90 1.70 9.19
CA TYR A 67 2.98 2.01 10.28
C TYR A 67 3.77 2.22 11.56
N ASP A 68 3.56 3.36 12.21
CA ASP A 68 4.18 3.75 13.47
C ASP A 68 3.14 3.64 14.60
N SER A 69 3.27 2.59 15.42
CA SER A 69 2.28 2.28 16.45
C SER A 69 2.28 3.27 17.62
N SER A 70 3.37 4.04 17.79
CA SER A 70 3.46 5.07 18.84
C SER A 70 2.55 6.29 18.61
N LYS A 71 1.98 6.41 17.41
CA LYS A 71 1.14 7.54 16.98
C LYS A 71 -0.35 7.20 16.91
N ASN A 72 -0.74 6.05 17.47
CA ASN A 72 -2.11 5.56 17.52
C ASN A 72 -2.67 5.60 18.94
#